data_AF-A0AAV4I6Z4-F1
#
_entry.id   AF-A0AAV4I6Z4-F1
#
_cell.length_a   1.000
_cell.length_b   1.000
_cell.length_c   1.000
_cell.angle_alpha   90.00
_cell.angle_beta   90.00
_cell.angle_gamma   90.00
#
_symmetry.space_group_name_H-M   'P 1'
#
loop_
_entity.id
_entity.type
_entity.pdbx_description
1 polymer ?
#
loop_
_entity_poly.entity_id
_entity_poly.type
_entity_poly.pdbx_seq_one_letter_code
_entity_poly.pdbx_strand_id
1 'polypeptide(L)'
;MRTAEIQMPPNWYSAMGQGQAMSALVRAYNLTGDRKYLVAAERALYLFTLGSEEGGVRARFMGQLDWYEEYPTVPTSSFVLNGFIFSMMGLYDVMVCVKVTV
;
A
#
# COMPACT_ATOMS: atom_id res chain seq x y z
N MET A 1 1.14 31.97 13.39
CA MET A 1 1.04 30.50 13.29
C MET A 1 1.78 30.10 12.03
N ARG A 2 2.99 29.51 12.11
CA ARG A 2 3.65 28.96 10.91
C ARG A 2 2.88 27.71 10.52
N THR A 3 2.32 27.66 9.32
CA THR A 3 1.93 26.40 8.70
C THR A 3 3.20 25.58 8.56
N ALA A 4 3.31 24.46 9.28
CA ALA A 4 4.36 23.50 8.98
C ALA A 4 4.17 23.07 7.51
N GLU A 5 5.19 23.25 6.68
CA GLU A 5 5.12 22.83 5.28
C GLU A 5 4.98 21.32 5.24
N ILE A 6 3.93 20.83 4.58
CA ILE A 6 3.73 19.41 4.35
C ILE A 6 4.77 18.97 3.32
N GLN A 7 5.55 17.95 3.67
CA GLN A 7 6.62 17.43 2.82
C GLN A 7 6.39 15.94 2.55
N MET A 8 6.96 15.47 1.42
CA MET A 8 7.08 14.05 1.13
C MET A 8 8.53 13.63 1.33
N PRO A 9 8.80 12.51 2.01
CA PRO A 9 10.15 12.00 2.11
C PRO A 9 10.68 11.62 0.71
N PRO A 10 11.99 11.76 0.45
CA PRO A 10 12.58 11.26 -0.79
C PRO A 10 12.38 9.75 -0.92
N ASN A 11 12.16 9.25 -2.15
CA ASN A 11 11.89 7.84 -2.44
C ASN A 11 10.64 7.27 -1.73
N TRP A 12 9.61 8.11 -1.56
CA TRP A 12 8.33 7.69 -1.01
C TRP A 12 7.62 6.64 -1.86
N TYR A 13 6.83 5.81 -1.20
CA TYR A 13 5.93 4.85 -1.85
C TYR A 13 4.47 5.29 -1.70
N SER A 14 3.63 4.92 -2.67
CA SER A 14 2.19 5.16 -2.63
C SER A 14 1.42 3.89 -2.28
N ALA A 15 0.56 3.90 -1.27
CA ALA A 15 -0.32 2.75 -0.99
C ALA A 15 -1.25 2.42 -2.17
N MET A 16 -1.72 3.44 -2.89
CA MET A 16 -2.53 3.25 -4.10
C MET A 16 -1.72 2.57 -5.20
N GLY A 17 -0.51 3.06 -5.46
CA GLY A 17 0.40 2.46 -6.44
C GLY A 17 0.71 1.01 -6.12
N GLN A 18 0.99 0.69 -4.85
CA GLN A 18 1.21 -0.69 -4.41
C GLN A 18 -0.05 -1.55 -4.57
N GLY A 19 -1.22 -1.03 -4.19
CA GLY A 19 -2.51 -1.71 -4.36
C GLY A 19 -2.80 -2.07 -5.81
N GLN A 20 -2.67 -1.10 -6.71
CA GLN A 20 -2.89 -1.31 -8.15
C GLN A 20 -1.87 -2.29 -8.75
N ALA A 21 -0.60 -2.19 -8.35
CA ALA A 21 0.43 -3.14 -8.77
C ALA A 21 0.12 -4.57 -8.32
N MET A 22 -0.27 -4.75 -7.04
CA MET A 22 -0.71 -6.05 -6.51
C MET A 22 -1.89 -6.62 -7.30
N SER A 23 -2.95 -5.83 -7.52
CA SER A 23 -4.11 -6.25 -8.32
C SER A 23 -3.75 -6.68 -9.75
N ALA A 24 -2.84 -5.94 -10.41
CA ALA A 24 -2.37 -6.28 -11.75
C ALA A 24 -1.54 -7.57 -11.77
N LEU A 25 -0.61 -7.72 -10.82
CA LEU A 25 0.26 -8.88 -10.70
C LEU A 25 -0.53 -10.15 -10.37
N VAL A 26 -1.50 -10.09 -9.47
CA VAL A 26 -2.39 -11.22 -9.15
C VAL A 26 -3.17 -11.66 -10.39
N ARG A 27 -3.69 -10.72 -11.18
CA ARG A 27 -4.39 -11.05 -12.45
C ARG A 27 -3.44 -11.67 -13.48
N ALA A 28 -2.20 -11.17 -13.59
CA ALA A 28 -1.19 -11.75 -14.45
C ALA A 28 -0.84 -13.19 -14.03
N TYR A 29 -0.70 -13.45 -12.74
CA TYR A 29 -0.51 -14.80 -12.21
C TYR A 29 -1.68 -15.71 -12.57
N ASN A 30 -2.92 -15.29 -12.29
CA ASN A 30 -4.11 -16.09 -12.57
C ASN A 30 -4.27 -16.42 -14.07
N LEU A 31 -3.83 -15.53 -14.96
CA LEU A 31 -3.90 -15.75 -16.41
C LEU A 31 -2.78 -16.65 -16.94
N THR A 32 -1.58 -16.55 -16.37
CA THR A 32 -0.37 -17.18 -16.95
C THR A 32 0.16 -18.38 -16.19
N GLY A 33 -0.20 -18.53 -14.91
CA GLY A 33 0.39 -19.48 -13.98
C GLY A 33 1.84 -19.18 -13.57
N ASP A 34 2.44 -18.08 -14.05
CA ASP A 34 3.84 -17.74 -13.76
C ASP A 34 3.98 -17.15 -12.35
N ARG A 35 4.56 -17.94 -11.44
CA ARG A 35 4.72 -17.60 -10.02
C ARG A 35 5.50 -16.31 -9.77
N LYS A 36 6.31 -15.82 -10.72
CA LYS A 36 7.06 -14.57 -10.52
C LYS A 36 6.13 -13.37 -10.20
N TYR A 37 4.93 -13.36 -10.77
CA TYR A 37 3.96 -12.30 -10.55
C TYR A 37 3.39 -12.36 -9.12
N LEU A 38 3.03 -13.56 -8.65
CA LEU A 38 2.55 -13.74 -7.28
C LEU A 38 3.63 -13.37 -6.27
N VAL A 39 4.87 -13.82 -6.47
CA VAL A 39 6.01 -13.48 -5.60
C VAL A 39 6.25 -11.96 -5.55
N ALA A 40 6.12 -11.26 -6.68
CA ALA A 40 6.23 -9.81 -6.71
C ALA A 40 5.09 -9.13 -5.94
N ALA A 41 3.85 -9.62 -6.07
CA ALA A 41 2.70 -9.08 -5.33
C ALA A 41 2.84 -9.30 -3.82
N GLU A 42 3.31 -10.48 -3.39
CA GLU A 42 3.55 -10.79 -1.97
C GLU A 42 4.63 -9.89 -1.36
N ARG A 43 5.69 -9.56 -2.11
CA ARG A 43 6.75 -8.65 -1.64
C ARG A 43 6.24 -7.24 -1.38
N ALA A 44 5.23 -6.78 -2.12
CA ALA A 44 4.65 -5.45 -1.92
C ALA A 44 3.95 -5.30 -0.55
N LEU A 45 3.52 -6.40 0.07
CA LEU A 45 2.88 -6.41 1.40
C LEU A 45 3.78 -5.83 2.49
N TYR A 46 5.11 -5.93 2.34
CA TYR A 46 6.06 -5.44 3.33
C TYR A 46 5.91 -3.93 3.61
N LEU A 47 5.60 -3.13 2.59
CA LEU A 47 5.47 -1.67 2.77
C LEU A 47 4.26 -1.28 3.65
N PHE A 48 3.26 -2.15 3.74
CA PHE A 48 2.06 -1.94 4.57
C PHE A 48 2.31 -2.22 6.06
N THR A 49 3.43 -2.85 6.42
CA THR A 49 3.79 -3.11 7.82
C THR A 49 4.64 -1.99 8.44
N LEU A 50 5.19 -1.11 7.61
CA LEU A 50 6.09 -0.03 7.99
C LEU A 50 5.34 1.32 8.09
N GLY A 51 5.71 2.14 9.08
CA GLY A 51 5.23 3.52 9.19
C GLY A 51 5.68 4.39 8.02
N SER A 52 4.94 5.45 7.71
CA SER A 52 5.27 6.42 6.64
C SER A 52 6.64 7.08 6.86
N GLU A 53 6.97 7.34 8.12
CA GLU A 53 8.24 7.85 8.61
C GLU A 53 9.40 6.82 8.54
N GLU A 54 9.06 5.53 8.43
CA GLU A 54 10.01 4.40 8.33
C GLU A 54 10.21 3.94 6.87
N GLY A 55 9.71 4.71 5.90
CA GLY A 55 9.75 4.37 4.47
C GLY A 55 8.65 3.40 4.03
N GLY A 56 7.62 3.21 4.85
CA GLY A 56 6.41 2.48 4.52
C GLY A 56 5.28 3.36 4.03
N VAL A 57 4.06 2.83 4.13
CA VAL A 57 2.82 3.55 3.77
C VAL A 57 1.80 3.60 4.91
N ARG A 58 2.10 3.05 6.09
CA ARG A 58 1.14 3.02 7.20
C ARG A 58 1.15 4.35 7.96
N ALA A 59 -0.05 4.82 8.29
CA ALA A 59 -0.32 5.92 9.18
C ALA A 59 -1.35 5.49 10.25
N ARG A 60 -1.54 6.32 11.28
CA ARG A 60 -2.50 6.07 12.37
C ARG A 60 -3.57 7.15 12.38
N PHE A 61 -4.75 6.84 11.85
CA PHE A 61 -5.90 7.72 11.90
C PHE A 61 -6.41 7.85 13.34
N MET A 62 -6.43 9.08 13.85
CA MET A 62 -6.73 9.42 15.26
C MET A 62 -5.90 8.63 16.29
N GLY A 63 -4.71 8.14 15.90
CA GLY A 63 -3.87 7.28 16.76
C GLY A 63 -4.39 5.85 16.95
N GLN A 64 -5.54 5.49 16.38
CA GLN A 64 -6.27 4.26 16.71
C GLN A 64 -6.43 3.28 15.55
N LEU A 65 -6.62 3.78 14.33
CA LEU A 65 -6.89 2.95 13.17
C LEU A 65 -5.72 3.01 12.20
N ASP A 66 -5.36 1.86 11.65
CA ASP A 66 -4.38 1.82 10.56
C ASP A 66 -5.00 2.42 9.30
N TRP A 67 -4.23 3.29 8.67
CA TRP A 67 -4.54 3.88 7.38
C TRP A 67 -3.35 3.70 6.45
N TYR A 68 -3.60 3.49 5.17
CA TYR A 68 -2.54 3.36 4.17
C TYR A 68 -2.53 4.59 3.26
N GLU A 69 -1.43 5.33 3.31
CA GLU A 69 -1.30 6.65 2.69
C GLU A 69 -1.03 6.53 1.18
N GLU A 70 -1.88 7.19 0.39
CA GLU A 70 -1.58 7.44 -1.04
C GLU A 70 -0.32 8.27 -1.20
N TYR A 71 -0.18 9.28 -0.33
CA TYR A 71 0.97 10.17 -0.22
C TYR A 71 1.42 10.14 1.24
N PRO A 72 2.55 9.51 1.59
CA PRO A 72 3.03 9.40 2.97
C PRO A 72 3.61 10.75 3.44
N THR A 73 2.73 11.74 3.61
CA THR A 73 3.09 13.10 3.97
C THR A 73 3.52 13.20 5.43
N VAL A 74 4.53 14.03 5.68
CA VAL A 74 5.08 14.31 7.01
C VAL A 74 5.09 15.82 7.28
N PRO A 75 4.90 16.27 8.53
CA PRO A 75 4.66 15.47 9.75
C PRO A 75 3.21 15.01 9.91
N THR A 76 2.28 15.48 9.08
CA THR A 76 0.86 15.13 9.14
C THR A 76 0.47 14.24 7.97
N SER A 77 -0.19 13.13 8.26
CA SER A 77 -0.79 12.23 7.28
C SER A 77 -1.94 12.91 6.52
N SER A 78 -2.09 12.55 5.25
CA SER A 78 -3.04 13.18 4.32
C SER A 78 -4.41 12.51 4.34
N PHE A 79 -4.47 11.22 4.70
CA PHE A 79 -5.69 10.41 4.78
C PHE A 79 -6.54 10.45 3.50
N VAL A 80 -5.89 10.44 2.34
CA VAL A 80 -6.60 10.43 1.05
C VAL A 80 -7.40 9.14 0.88
N LEU A 81 -8.73 9.27 0.84
CA LEU A 81 -9.67 8.16 0.88
C LEU A 81 -9.57 7.23 -0.34
N ASN A 82 -9.43 7.79 -1.54
CA ASN A 82 -9.46 7.00 -2.76
C ASN A 82 -8.24 6.05 -2.84
N GLY A 83 -7.03 6.54 -2.53
CA GLY A 83 -5.84 5.71 -2.50
C GLY A 83 -5.87 4.64 -1.41
N PHE A 84 -6.47 4.94 -0.24
CA PHE A 84 -6.71 3.93 0.78
C PHE A 84 -7.60 2.80 0.26
N ILE A 85 -8.74 3.11 -0.37
CA ILE A 85 -9.66 2.11 -0.93
C ILE A 85 -8.95 1.26 -1.99
N PHE A 86 -8.20 1.86 -2.91
CA PHE A 86 -7.44 1.10 -3.92
C PHE A 86 -6.37 0.19 -3.29
N SER A 87 -5.71 0.65 -2.25
CA SER A 87 -4.74 -0.17 -1.51
C SER A 87 -5.39 -1.40 -0.88
N MET A 88 -6.59 -1.24 -0.31
CA MET A 88 -7.37 -2.34 0.27
C MET A 88 -7.82 -3.36 -0.77
N MET A 89 -8.20 -2.91 -1.97
CA MET A 89 -8.53 -3.80 -3.09
C MET A 89 -7.33 -4.66 -3.50
N GLY A 90 -6.13 -4.08 -3.58
CA GLY A 90 -4.90 -4.81 -3.87
C GLY A 90 -4.54 -5.84 -2.79
N LEU A 91 -4.64 -5.46 -1.52
CA LEU A 91 -4.44 -6.37 -0.38
C LEU A 91 -5.43 -7.55 -0.42
N TYR A 92 -6.70 -7.27 -0.72
CA TYR A 92 -7.73 -8.28 -0.86
C TYR A 92 -7.44 -9.27 -1.99
N ASP A 93 -7.03 -8.78 -3.17
CA ASP A 93 -6.69 -9.62 -4.31
C ASP A 93 -5.55 -10.60 -3.96
N VAL A 94 -4.50 -10.12 -3.28
CA VAL A 94 -3.40 -10.99 -2.83
C VAL A 94 -3.88 -12.01 -1.80
N MET A 95 -4.67 -11.57 -0.81
CA MET A 95 -5.19 -12.45 0.24
C MET A 95 -6.03 -13.60 -0.31
N VAL A 96 -6.92 -13.31 -1.26
CA VAL A 96 -7.78 -14.32 -1.89
C VAL A 96 -6.96 -15.26 -2.77
N CYS A 97 -6.04 -14.73 -3.57
CA CYS A 97 -5.20 -15.53 -4.46
C CYS A 97 -4.33 -16.54 -3.68
N VAL A 98 -3.69 -16.10 -2.60
CA VAL A 98 -2.86 -16.97 -1.75
C VAL A 98 -3.70 -18.07 -1.09
N LYS A 99 -4.92 -17.75 -0.61
CA LYS A 99 -5.82 -18.75 0.01
C LYS A 99 -6.32 -19.83 -0.94
N VAL A 100 -6.42 -19.54 -2.24
CA VAL A 100 -6.87 -20.50 -3.26
C VAL A 100 -5.75 -21.46 -3.68
N THR A 101 -4.48 -21.15 -3.35
CA THR A 101 -3.32 -21.92 -3.81
C THR A 101 -2.84 -22.97 -2.77
N VAL A 102 -3.67 -23.31 -1.77
CA VAL A 102 -3.39 -24.32 -0.72
C VAL A 102 -4.25 -25.56 -0.90
#